data_AF-A0A2A3K2L8-F1
#
_entry.id   AF-A0A2A3K2L8-F1
#
_cell.length_a   1.000
_cell.length_b   1.000
_cell.length_c   1.000
_cell.angle_alpha   90.00
_cell.angle_beta   90.00
_cell.angle_gamma   90.00
#
_symmetry.space_group_name_H-M   'P 1'
#
loop_
_entity.id
_entity.type
_entity.pdbx_description
1 polymer ?
#
loop_
_entity_poly.entity_id
_entity_poly.type
_entity_poly.pdbx_seq_one_letter_code
_entity_poly.pdbx_strand_id
1 'polypeptide(L)'
;MNAIQKRAVVQAFLARHDLDLQHSCLQLGGAPALGRLQRFRRAVAVATRLTTGHRRELGWLQRLLLAEHGKEVGFDEVDFFHDIDPADPSILTICLLTEALAEVISALGNPGGAQGSDEAAAA
;
A
#
# COMPACT_ATOMS: atom_id res chain seq x y z
N MET A 1 11.51 -5.35 -14.56
CA MET A 1 11.53 -6.36 -13.47
C MET A 1 10.69 -7.57 -13.84
N ASN A 2 11.24 -8.78 -13.67
CA ASN A 2 10.50 -10.03 -13.81
C ASN A 2 9.59 -10.29 -12.58
N ALA A 3 8.76 -11.33 -12.63
CA ALA A 3 7.77 -11.62 -11.58
C ALA A 3 8.39 -11.92 -10.19
N ILE A 4 9.54 -12.59 -10.16
CA ILE A 4 10.27 -12.91 -8.93
C ILE A 4 10.82 -11.63 -8.29
N GLN A 5 11.44 -10.75 -9.10
CA GLN A 5 11.95 -9.46 -8.67
C GLN A 5 10.81 -8.57 -8.13
N LYS A 6 9.65 -8.55 -8.79
CA LYS A 6 8.47 -7.80 -8.32
C LYS A 6 8.01 -8.27 -6.93
N ARG A 7 7.91 -9.57 -6.70
CA ARG A 7 7.59 -10.12 -5.37
C ARG A 7 8.67 -9.75 -4.34
N ALA A 8 9.94 -9.93 -4.69
CA ALA A 8 11.06 -9.67 -3.78
C ALA A 8 11.10 -8.22 -3.32
N VAL A 9 10.81 -7.24 -4.20
CA VAL A 9 10.72 -5.82 -3.83
C VAL A 9 9.61 -5.58 -2.81
N VAL A 10 8.41 -6.13 -3.03
CA VAL A 10 7.30 -6.00 -2.06
C VAL A 10 7.65 -6.65 -0.73
N GLN A 11 8.25 -7.84 -0.76
CA GLN A 11 8.66 -8.55 0.45
C GLN A 11 9.74 -7.77 1.23
N ALA A 12 10.70 -7.18 0.54
CA ALA A 12 11.75 -6.37 1.16
C ALA A 12 11.18 -5.10 1.80
N PHE A 13 10.24 -4.42 1.14
CA PHE A 13 9.52 -3.28 1.72
C PHE A 13 8.78 -3.67 3.01
N LEU A 14 7.96 -4.74 2.95
CA LEU A 14 7.20 -5.22 4.10
C LEU A 14 8.09 -5.64 5.28
N ALA A 15 9.25 -6.22 5.01
CA ALA A 15 10.20 -6.62 6.04
C ALA A 15 10.95 -5.43 6.65
N ARG A 16 11.34 -4.46 5.82
CA ARG A 16 12.08 -3.26 6.25
C ARG A 16 11.26 -2.37 7.16
N HIS A 17 9.96 -2.25 6.89
CA HIS A 17 9.06 -1.32 7.59
C HIS A 17 8.07 -2.04 8.51
N ASP A 18 8.39 -3.24 8.98
CA ASP A 18 7.40 -4.12 9.60
C ASP A 18 6.69 -3.50 10.81
N LEU A 19 7.45 -3.01 11.78
CA LEU A 19 6.89 -2.42 13.00
C LEU A 19 6.14 -1.13 12.70
N ASP A 20 6.69 -0.28 11.85
CA ASP A 20 6.10 1.01 11.51
C ASP A 20 4.78 0.83 10.75
N LEU A 21 4.71 -0.14 9.83
CA LEU A 21 3.48 -0.50 9.12
C LEU A 21 2.43 -1.05 10.08
N GLN A 22 2.81 -1.91 11.03
CA GLN A 22 1.87 -2.44 12.00
C GLN A 22 1.33 -1.36 12.93
N HIS A 23 2.20 -0.48 13.43
CA HIS A 23 1.81 0.64 14.28
C HIS A 23 0.89 1.61 13.53
N SER A 24 1.27 2.01 12.32
CA SER A 24 0.47 2.90 11.47
C SER A 24 -0.88 2.28 11.13
N CYS A 25 -0.94 1.00 10.74
CA CYS A 25 -2.23 0.35 10.47
C CYS A 25 -3.13 0.29 11.70
N LEU A 26 -2.57 0.02 12.89
CA LEU A 26 -3.32 0.01 14.13
C LEU A 26 -3.85 1.41 14.49
N GLN A 27 -3.02 2.44 14.32
CA GLN A 27 -3.36 3.82 14.60
C GLN A 27 -4.44 4.36 13.65
N LEU A 28 -4.32 4.09 12.35
CA LEU A 28 -5.21 4.66 11.33
C LEU A 28 -6.52 3.89 11.14
N GLY A 29 -6.53 2.58 11.39
CA GLY A 29 -7.69 1.72 11.11
C GLY A 29 -7.95 0.63 12.15
N GLY A 30 -7.32 0.73 13.31
CA GLY A 30 -7.52 -0.19 14.43
C GLY A 30 -7.05 -1.63 14.17
N ALA A 31 -7.50 -2.52 15.06
CA ALA A 31 -7.25 -3.95 14.95
C ALA A 31 -7.70 -4.57 13.60
N PRO A 32 -8.82 -4.14 12.97
CA PRO A 32 -9.21 -4.63 11.65
C PRO A 32 -8.16 -4.36 10.56
N ALA A 33 -7.61 -3.14 10.49
CA ALA A 33 -6.56 -2.79 9.54
C ALA A 33 -5.27 -3.56 9.79
N LEU A 34 -4.84 -3.67 11.06
CA LEU A 34 -3.68 -4.48 11.44
C LEU A 34 -3.85 -5.95 11.00
N GLY A 35 -5.02 -6.54 11.25
CA GLY A 35 -5.32 -7.91 10.83
C GLY A 35 -5.28 -8.09 9.31
N ARG A 36 -5.72 -7.08 8.54
CA ARG A 36 -5.63 -7.09 7.07
C ARG A 36 -4.19 -7.03 6.59
N LEU A 37 -3.37 -6.14 7.15
CA LEU A 37 -1.93 -6.07 6.86
C LEU A 37 -1.24 -7.42 7.14
N GLN A 38 -1.52 -8.05 8.28
CA GLN A 38 -0.92 -9.33 8.64
C GLN A 38 -1.29 -10.45 7.65
N ARG A 39 -2.55 -10.50 7.19
CA ARG A 39 -2.97 -11.44 6.13
C ARG A 39 -2.25 -11.17 4.81
N PHE A 40 -2.13 -9.91 4.42
CA PHE A 40 -1.42 -9.51 3.21
C PHE A 40 0.07 -9.93 3.26
N ARG A 41 0.76 -9.68 4.38
CA ARG A 41 2.15 -10.10 4.60
C ARG A 41 2.34 -11.61 4.44
N ARG A 42 1.46 -12.40 5.07
CA ARG A 42 1.49 -13.87 4.95
C ARG A 42 1.27 -14.32 3.51
N ALA A 43 0.31 -13.70 2.80
CA ALA A 43 0.04 -14.02 1.41
C ALA A 43 1.24 -13.76 0.49
N VAL A 44 1.91 -12.62 0.65
CA VAL A 44 3.13 -12.29 -0.12
C VAL A 44 4.27 -13.28 0.17
N ALA A 45 4.45 -13.66 1.44
CA ALA A 45 5.53 -14.56 1.85
C ALA A 45 5.46 -15.95 1.21
N VAL A 46 4.24 -16.47 0.98
CA VAL A 46 4.03 -17.80 0.38
C VAL A 46 3.78 -17.76 -1.14
N ALA A 47 3.51 -16.58 -1.71
CA ALA A 47 3.21 -16.45 -3.13
C ALA A 47 4.45 -16.68 -4.00
N THR A 48 4.31 -17.37 -5.14
CA THR A 48 5.39 -17.49 -6.14
C THR A 48 5.52 -16.26 -7.03
N ARG A 49 4.40 -15.55 -7.25
CA ARG A 49 4.31 -14.30 -8.02
C ARG A 49 3.25 -13.39 -7.42
N LEU A 50 3.39 -12.08 -7.63
CA LEU A 50 2.33 -11.13 -7.28
C LEU A 50 1.09 -11.39 -8.15
N THR A 51 -0.08 -11.30 -7.54
CA THR A 51 -1.39 -11.47 -8.19
C THR A 51 -2.11 -10.13 -8.19
N THR A 52 -3.23 -10.05 -8.93
CA THR A 52 -4.12 -8.88 -8.87
C THR A 52 -4.61 -8.60 -7.45
N GLY A 53 -4.85 -9.66 -6.64
CA GLY A 53 -5.19 -9.52 -5.23
C GLY A 53 -4.09 -8.82 -4.41
N HIS A 54 -2.83 -9.24 -4.57
CA HIS A 54 -1.70 -8.58 -3.91
C HIS A 54 -1.56 -7.11 -4.32
N ARG A 55 -1.83 -6.77 -5.59
CA ARG A 55 -1.82 -5.37 -6.05
C ARG A 55 -2.97 -4.55 -5.45
N ARG A 56 -4.15 -5.15 -5.30
CA ARG A 56 -5.28 -4.51 -4.61
C ARG A 56 -4.97 -4.24 -3.14
N GLU A 57 -4.29 -5.16 -2.45
CA GLU A 57 -3.86 -4.95 -1.06
C GLU A 57 -2.80 -3.84 -0.94
N LEU A 58 -1.87 -3.73 -1.90
CA LEU A 58 -0.95 -2.58 -1.94
C LEU A 58 -1.69 -1.25 -2.14
N GLY A 59 -2.67 -1.21 -3.04
CA GLY A 59 -3.50 -0.02 -3.23
C GLY A 59 -4.36 0.32 -2.01
N TRP A 60 -4.88 -0.69 -1.31
CA TRP A 60 -5.57 -0.49 -0.04
C TRP A 60 -4.64 0.10 1.02
N LEU A 61 -3.43 -0.45 1.18
CA LEU A 61 -2.45 0.05 2.15
C LEU A 61 -2.06 1.50 1.84
N GLN A 62 -1.90 1.84 0.56
CA GLN A 62 -1.61 3.21 0.12
C GLN A 62 -2.74 4.17 0.51
N ARG A 63 -4.00 3.81 0.24
CA ARG A 63 -5.16 4.63 0.64
C ARG A 63 -5.27 4.80 2.14
N LEU A 64 -5.01 3.74 2.91
CA LEU A 64 -5.02 3.81 4.37
C LEU A 64 -3.96 4.80 4.89
N LEU A 65 -2.72 4.70 4.40
CA LEU A 65 -1.63 5.58 4.82
C LEU A 65 -1.85 7.05 4.38
N LEU A 66 -2.50 7.26 3.24
CA LEU A 66 -2.91 8.58 2.76
C LEU A 66 -4.12 9.17 3.49
N ALA A 67 -4.71 8.45 4.46
CA ALA A 67 -5.93 8.87 5.13
C ALA A 67 -7.11 9.11 4.17
N GLU A 68 -7.15 8.42 3.02
CA GLU A 68 -8.29 8.47 2.10
C GLU A 68 -9.41 7.57 2.63
N HIS A 69 -10.27 8.13 3.48
CA HIS A 69 -11.37 7.40 4.11
C HIS A 69 -12.57 7.33 3.15
N GLY A 70 -12.98 6.12 2.80
CA GLY A 70 -14.18 5.83 2.02
C GLY A 70 -14.62 4.38 2.18
N LYS A 71 -15.82 4.02 1.70
CA LYS A 71 -16.39 2.66 1.82
C LYS A 71 -15.46 1.54 1.35
N GLU A 72 -14.56 1.83 0.41
CA GLU A 72 -13.59 0.86 -0.13
C GLU A 72 -12.44 0.48 0.83
N VAL A 73 -12.21 1.26 1.88
CA VAL A 73 -11.24 0.89 2.94
C VAL A 73 -11.84 -0.21 3.84
N GLY A 74 -13.17 -0.37 3.81
CA GLY A 74 -13.90 -1.44 4.49
C GLY A 74 -14.29 -1.12 5.93
N PHE A 75 -14.27 0.16 6.30
CA PHE A 75 -14.67 0.60 7.62
C PHE A 75 -15.89 1.52 7.50
N ASP A 76 -17.03 1.03 8.00
CA ASP A 76 -18.22 1.86 8.21
C ASP A 76 -17.91 2.76 9.40
N GLU A 77 -17.68 4.06 9.13
CA GLU A 77 -17.48 5.11 10.15
C GLU A 77 -16.47 4.77 11.24
N VAL A 78 -15.21 5.20 11.08
CA VAL A 78 -14.31 5.18 12.23
C VAL A 78 -13.49 6.44 12.34
N ASP A 79 -13.73 7.13 13.45
CA ASP A 79 -13.09 8.33 13.97
C ASP A 79 -11.60 8.12 14.36
N PHE A 80 -10.93 7.06 13.87
CA PHE A 80 -9.55 6.76 14.30
C PHE A 80 -8.55 7.86 13.90
N PHE A 81 -8.84 8.61 12.83
CA PHE A 81 -8.00 9.71 12.38
C PHE A 81 -8.30 11.04 13.12
N HIS A 82 -9.48 11.18 13.74
CA HIS A 82 -9.92 12.45 14.33
C HIS A 82 -9.12 12.85 15.57
N ASP A 83 -8.35 11.93 16.18
CA ASP A 83 -7.57 12.15 17.40
C ASP A 83 -6.04 12.18 17.19
N ILE A 84 -5.52 12.06 15.95
CA ILE A 84 -4.07 12.10 15.73
C ILE A 84 -3.59 13.55 15.69
N ASP A 85 -2.83 13.95 16.71
CA ASP A 85 -2.16 15.25 16.75
C ASP A 85 -1.19 15.38 15.55
N PRO A 86 -1.29 16.42 14.71
CA PRO A 86 -0.33 16.66 13.63
C PRO A 86 1.13 16.81 14.09
N ALA A 87 1.35 17.17 15.36
CA ALA A 87 2.68 17.21 15.97
C ALA A 87 3.17 15.83 16.47
N ASP A 88 2.35 14.79 16.39
CA ASP A 88 2.72 13.43 16.78
C ASP A 88 3.84 12.92 15.85
N PRO A 89 4.98 12.45 16.40
CA PRO A 89 6.09 11.87 15.63
C PRO A 89 5.69 10.72 14.69
N SER A 90 4.58 10.02 14.98
CA SER A 90 4.02 8.99 14.10
C SER A 90 3.57 9.52 12.75
N ILE A 91 3.19 10.80 12.63
CA ILE A 91 2.79 11.43 11.36
C ILE A 91 3.96 11.43 10.38
N LEU A 92 5.16 11.81 10.82
CA LEU A 92 6.36 11.74 9.98
C LEU A 92 6.63 10.31 9.50
N THR A 93 6.43 9.33 10.38
CA THR A 93 6.59 7.91 10.03
C THR A 93 5.59 7.50 8.95
N ILE A 94 4.31 7.87 9.10
CA ILE A 94 3.26 7.61 8.11
C ILE A 94 3.60 8.25 6.75
N CYS A 95 4.10 9.49 6.74
CA CYS A 95 4.54 10.16 5.52
C CYS A 95 5.68 9.39 4.83
N LEU A 96 6.73 9.00 5.57
CA LEU A 96 7.86 8.24 5.04
C LEU A 96 7.43 6.86 4.50
N LEU A 97 6.50 6.19 5.19
CA LEU A 97 5.92 4.93 4.72
C LEU A 97 5.12 5.10 3.43
N THR A 98 4.38 6.20 3.31
CA THR A 98 3.59 6.54 2.13
C THR A 98 4.49 6.76 0.92
N GLU A 99 5.57 7.51 1.07
CA GLU A 99 6.58 7.75 0.03
C GLU A 99 7.25 6.43 -0.39
N ALA A 100 7.74 5.65 0.57
CA ALA A 100 8.38 4.36 0.31
C ALA A 100 7.44 3.38 -0.40
N LEU A 101 6.15 3.37 -0.04
CA LEU A 101 5.14 2.55 -0.71
C LEU A 101 4.86 3.04 -2.14
N ALA A 102 4.82 4.35 -2.37
CA ALA A 102 4.65 4.91 -3.71
C ALA A 102 5.80 4.51 -4.64
N GLU A 103 7.05 4.52 -4.14
CA GLU A 103 8.22 4.02 -4.89
C GLU A 103 8.07 2.54 -5.27
N VAL A 104 7.63 1.70 -4.33
CA VAL A 104 7.37 0.28 -4.59
C VAL A 104 6.31 0.11 -5.67
N ILE A 105 5.17 0.81 -5.55
CA ILE A 105 4.08 0.72 -6.53
C ILE A 105 4.56 1.17 -7.92
N SER A 106 5.32 2.26 -8.00
CA SER A 106 5.94 2.75 -9.23
C SER A 106 6.86 1.69 -9.86
N ALA A 107 7.76 1.08 -9.06
CA ALA A 107 8.69 0.05 -9.53
C ALA A 107 7.98 -1.22 -10.06
N LEU A 108 6.78 -1.53 -9.56
CA LEU A 108 5.98 -2.67 -10.04
C LEU A 108 5.37 -2.45 -11.44
N GLY A 109 5.37 -1.20 -11.92
CA GLY A 109 4.74 -0.74 -13.15
C GLY A 109 3.22 -0.60 -12.99
N ASN A 110 2.68 0.49 -13.53
CA ASN A 110 1.26 0.81 -13.48
C ASN A 110 0.43 -0.32 -14.15
N PRO A 111 -0.64 -0.85 -13.52
CA PRO A 111 -1.53 -1.84 -14.14
C PRO A 111 -2.47 -1.21 -15.18
N GLY A 112 -1.92 -0.40 -16.08
CA GLY A 112 -2.67 0.36 -17.09
C GLY A 112 -1.80 0.89 -18.24
N GLY A 113 -0.60 0.37 -18.44
CA GLY A 113 0.17 0.62 -19.66
C GLY A 113 -0.40 -0.19 -20.82
N ALA A 114 -1.56 0.21 -21.32
CA ALA A 114 -1.93 -0.12 -22.69
C ALA A 114 -0.87 0.49 -23.60
N GLN A 115 0.00 -0.35 -24.16
CA GLN A 115 0.67 -0.06 -25.40
C GLN A 115 -0.43 0.07 -26.46
N GLY A 116 -0.73 1.31 -26.85
CA GLY A 116 -1.66 1.63 -27.93
C GLY A 116 -1.20 2.90 -28.60
N SER A 117 -0.58 2.74 -29.78
CA SER A 117 -0.56 3.66 -30.93
C SER A 117 -0.16 5.11 -30.62
N ASP A 118 1.06 5.54 -30.87
CA ASP A 118 1.61 5.80 -32.21
C ASP A 118 0.59 6.44 -33.18
N GLU A 119 0.95 7.63 -33.66
CA GLU A 119 0.40 8.29 -34.84
C GLU A 119 -1.04 8.88 -34.76
N ALA A 120 -1.16 10.04 -34.13
CA ALA A 120 -2.21 11.03 -34.46
C ALA A 120 -1.59 12.17 -35.29
N ALA A 121 -1.51 11.90 -36.60
CA ALA A 121 -1.74 12.80 -37.72
C ALA A 121 -1.19 14.24 -37.64
N ALA A 122 -0.07 14.43 -38.32
CA ALA A 122 0.03 15.54 -39.26
C ALA A 122 -0.94 15.30 -40.42
N ALA A 123 -1.97 16.13 -40.55
CA ALA A 123 -2.67 16.46 -41.80
C ALA A 123 -3.59 17.66 -41.56
#